data_AF-A0A972WNV2-F1
#
_entry.id   AF-A0A972WNV2-F1
#
_cell.length_a   1.000
_cell.length_b   1.000
_cell.length_c   1.000
_cell.angle_alpha   90.00
_cell.angle_beta   90.00
_cell.angle_gamma   90.00
#
_symmetry.space_group_name_H-M   'P 1'
#
loop_
_entity.id
_entity.type
_entity.pdbx_description
1 polymer ?
#
loop_
_entity_poly.entity_id
_entity_poly.type
_entity_poly.pdbx_seq_one_letter_code
_entity_poly.pdbx_strand_id
1 'polypeptide(L)'
;MAEAALKAEIWIKAQIRICDLNFLPAVVTRRGDSDAGAVLLKLNRLGAGTEVLTQARDPDGQRAWMRGTGEGLVPEPDADAFIAKQVRYDPDIWVLEIEDPKRLYKVEGKII
;
A
#
# COMPACT_ATOMS: atom_id res chain seq x y z
N MET A 1 -17.31 14.82 13.36
CA MET A 1 -17.76 13.42 13.29
C MET A 1 -16.60 12.60 12.77
N ALA A 2 -16.25 11.48 13.39
CA ALA A 2 -15.22 10.59 12.85
C ALA A 2 -15.71 10.11 11.47
N GLU A 3 -14.91 10.35 10.44
CA GLU A 3 -15.17 9.83 9.10
C GLU A 3 -15.38 8.31 9.19
N ALA A 4 -16.44 7.80 8.57
CA ALA A 4 -16.75 6.38 8.63
C ALA A 4 -15.57 5.58 8.06
N ALA A 5 -14.91 4.79 8.89
CA ALA A 5 -13.78 3.99 8.46
C ALA A 5 -14.27 2.89 7.51
N LEU A 6 -13.87 2.98 6.24
CA LEU A 6 -14.11 1.91 5.27
C LEU A 6 -13.36 0.64 5.68
N LYS A 7 -14.04 -0.52 5.60
CA LYS A 7 -13.42 -1.83 5.85
C LYS A 7 -12.22 -2.07 4.93
N ALA A 8 -11.18 -2.70 5.46
CA ALA A 8 -9.93 -2.97 4.73
C ALA A 8 -10.18 -3.71 3.41
N GLU A 9 -10.98 -4.78 3.42
CA GLU A 9 -11.25 -5.55 2.20
C GLU A 9 -11.99 -4.73 1.14
N ILE A 10 -12.92 -3.85 1.54
CA ILE A 10 -13.64 -2.98 0.61
C ILE A 10 -12.69 -1.96 -0.01
N TRP A 11 -11.80 -1.39 0.79
CA TRP A 11 -10.79 -0.46 0.30
C TRP A 11 -9.84 -1.13 -0.70
N ILE A 12 -9.35 -2.33 -0.41
CA ILE A 12 -8.48 -3.12 -1.29
C ILE A 12 -9.18 -3.41 -2.63
N LYS A 13 -10.43 -3.87 -2.60
CA LYS A 13 -11.23 -4.12 -3.83
C LYS A 13 -11.40 -2.87 -4.67
N ALA A 14 -11.60 -1.71 -4.03
CA ALA A 14 -11.68 -0.43 -4.73
C ALA A 14 -10.35 -0.07 -5.41
N GLN A 15 -9.20 -0.27 -4.75
CA GLN A 15 -7.90 -0.01 -5.35
C GLN A 15 -7.61 -0.92 -6.54
N ILE A 16 -7.89 -2.21 -6.43
CA ILE A 16 -7.76 -3.16 -7.55
C ILE A 16 -8.60 -2.68 -8.74
N ARG A 17 -9.84 -2.27 -8.49
CA ARG A 17 -10.72 -1.75 -9.54
C ARG A 17 -10.16 -0.49 -10.21
N ILE A 18 -9.55 0.41 -9.45
CA ILE A 18 -8.87 1.61 -9.99
C ILE A 18 -7.68 1.20 -10.85
N CYS A 19 -6.85 0.25 -10.39
CA CYS A 19 -5.73 -0.28 -11.16
C CYS A 19 -6.18 -0.93 -12.47
N ASP A 20 -7.24 -1.74 -12.43
CA ASP A 20 -7.83 -2.38 -13.63
C ASP A 20 -8.25 -1.34 -14.68
N LEU A 21 -8.88 -0.24 -14.24
CA LEU A 21 -9.29 0.86 -15.12
C LEU A 21 -8.09 1.59 -15.76
N ASN A 22 -6.92 1.51 -15.12
CA ASN A 22 -5.67 2.11 -15.61
C ASN A 22 -4.74 1.08 -16.27
N PHE A 23 -5.20 -0.16 -16.49
CA PHE A 23 -4.40 -1.26 -17.03
C PHE A 23 -3.12 -1.54 -16.23
N LEU A 24 -3.19 -1.38 -14.91
CA LEU A 24 -2.11 -1.67 -13.98
C LEU A 24 -2.35 -3.03 -13.32
N PRO A 25 -1.42 -4.01 -13.39
CA PRO A 25 -1.51 -5.23 -12.61
C PRO A 25 -1.52 -4.90 -11.11
N ALA A 26 -2.54 -5.39 -10.41
CA ALA A 26 -2.66 -5.26 -8.96
C ALA A 26 -2.95 -6.63 -8.34
N VAL A 27 -2.11 -7.06 -7.39
CA VAL A 27 -2.16 -8.39 -6.78
C VAL A 27 -2.17 -8.27 -5.28
N VAL A 28 -3.13 -8.94 -4.63
CA VAL A 28 -3.09 -9.14 -3.18
C VAL A 28 -2.09 -10.25 -2.90
N THR A 29 -0.87 -9.89 -2.53
CA THR A 29 0.19 -10.85 -2.19
C THR A 29 0.03 -11.38 -0.76
N ARG A 30 -0.70 -10.65 0.09
CA ARG A 30 -1.15 -11.12 1.41
C ARG A 30 -2.51 -10.56 1.78
N ARG A 31 -3.41 -11.45 2.22
CA ARG A 31 -4.67 -11.07 2.89
C ARG A 31 -4.43 -10.88 4.39
N GLY A 32 -5.03 -9.83 4.94
CA GLY A 32 -5.10 -9.52 6.36
C GLY A 32 -6.53 -9.59 6.90
N ASP A 33 -6.77 -8.96 8.05
CA ASP A 33 -8.13 -8.86 8.62
C ASP A 33 -9.04 -8.04 7.71
N SER A 34 -10.24 -8.55 7.42
CA SER A 34 -11.12 -7.98 6.38
C SER A 34 -11.77 -6.65 6.81
N ASP A 35 -11.86 -6.39 8.11
CA ASP A 35 -12.55 -5.23 8.66
C ASP A 35 -11.55 -4.12 9.00
N ALA A 36 -10.51 -4.43 9.78
CA ALA A 36 -9.62 -3.46 10.39
C ALA A 36 -8.12 -3.64 10.05
N GLY A 37 -7.76 -4.62 9.21
CA GLY A 37 -6.37 -4.87 8.85
C GLY A 37 -5.70 -3.65 8.20
N ALA A 38 -4.51 -3.30 8.67
CA ALA A 38 -3.72 -2.24 8.04
C ALA A 38 -3.29 -2.65 6.62
N VAL A 39 -2.89 -1.68 5.78
CA VAL A 39 -2.48 -1.94 4.40
C VAL A 39 -1.05 -1.48 4.14
N LEU A 40 -0.26 -2.37 3.55
CA LEU A 40 0.97 -2.04 2.84
C LEU A 40 0.69 -1.99 1.33
N LEU A 41 1.13 -0.92 0.68
CA LEU A 41 1.13 -0.81 -0.77
C LEU A 41 2.56 -1.00 -1.28
N LYS A 42 2.82 -2.10 -1.99
CA LYS A 42 4.07 -2.31 -2.72
C LYS A 42 3.92 -1.73 -4.12
N LEU A 43 4.58 -0.62 -4.40
CA LEU A 43 4.56 0.02 -5.72
C LEU A 43 5.81 -0.41 -6.49
N ASN A 44 5.65 -1.43 -7.31
CA ASN A 44 6.72 -2.00 -8.12
C ASN A 44 6.88 -1.18 -9.41
N ARG A 45 8.00 -0.46 -9.55
CA ARG A 45 8.32 0.34 -10.75
C ARG A 45 9.13 -0.47 -11.76
N LEU A 46 9.10 -1.81 -11.64
CA LEU A 46 9.87 -2.77 -12.41
C LEU A 46 11.37 -2.43 -12.29
N GLY A 47 12.09 -2.34 -13.41
CA GLY A 47 13.53 -2.07 -13.43
C GLY A 47 13.98 -0.77 -12.75
N ALA A 48 13.08 0.16 -12.43
CA ALA A 48 13.42 1.38 -11.69
C ALA A 48 13.49 1.18 -10.15
N GLY A 49 12.99 0.05 -9.64
CA GLY A 49 12.94 -0.27 -8.21
C GLY A 49 11.53 -0.22 -7.63
N THR A 50 11.42 -0.36 -6.31
CA THR A 50 10.16 -0.54 -5.59
C THR A 50 10.10 0.40 -4.39
N GLU A 51 8.93 0.89 -4.03
CA GLU A 51 8.68 1.55 -2.75
C GLU A 51 7.53 0.86 -2.03
N VAL A 52 7.57 0.84 -0.69
CA VAL A 52 6.45 0.36 0.13
C VAL A 52 5.86 1.53 0.89
N LEU A 53 4.57 1.77 0.71
CA LEU A 53 3.82 2.75 1.49
C LEU A 53 3.11 2.08 2.67
N THR A 54 3.20 2.71 3.83
CA THR A 54 2.51 2.31 5.07
C THR A 54 1.45 3.35 5.41
N GLN A 55 0.29 2.92 5.91
CA GLN A 55 -0.74 3.85 6.38
C GLN A 55 -0.23 4.72 7.54
N ALA A 56 -0.58 5.99 7.49
CA ALA A 56 -0.23 7.00 8.49
C ALA A 56 -1.40 7.96 8.71
N ARG A 57 -1.23 8.89 9.67
CA ARG A 57 -2.10 10.04 9.83
C ARG A 57 -1.29 11.31 9.76
N ASP A 58 -1.83 12.33 9.11
CA ASP A 58 -1.25 13.67 9.16
C ASP A 58 -1.57 14.36 10.50
N PRO A 59 -0.99 15.54 10.80
CA PRO A 59 -1.25 16.26 12.05
C PRO A 59 -2.72 16.63 12.28
N ASP A 60 -3.51 16.72 11.20
CA ASP A 60 -4.95 16.99 11.25
C ASP A 60 -5.78 15.71 11.45
N GLY A 61 -5.12 14.55 11.58
CA GLY A 61 -5.72 13.24 11.77
C GLY A 61 -6.23 12.58 10.48
N GLN A 62 -5.99 13.19 9.33
CA GLN A 62 -6.42 12.70 8.02
C GLN A 62 -5.57 11.52 7.56
N ARG A 63 -6.13 10.71 6.66
CA ARG A 63 -5.41 9.57 6.07
C ARG A 63 -4.20 10.07 5.28
N ALA A 64 -3.04 9.52 5.62
CA ALA A 64 -1.78 9.78 4.95
C ALA A 64 -1.02 8.47 4.72
N TRP A 65 0.09 8.56 4.01
CA TRP A 65 0.97 7.46 3.69
C TRP A 65 2.40 7.86 3.96
N MET A 66 3.19 6.96 4.53
CA MET A 66 4.64 7.15 4.70
C MET A 66 5.41 6.15 3.85
N ARG A 67 6.61 6.53 3.41
CA ARG A 67 7.53 5.61 2.74
C ARG A 67 8.23 4.71 3.75
N GLY A 68 7.77 3.46 3.86
CA GLY A 68 8.32 2.48 4.79
C GLY A 68 9.75 2.04 4.47
N THR A 69 10.14 2.08 3.20
CA THR A 69 11.49 1.72 2.72
C THR A 69 12.47 2.90 2.69
N GLY A 70 12.09 4.07 3.20
CA GLY A 70 12.92 5.27 3.22
C GLY A 70 12.76 6.18 2.00
N GLU A 71 13.67 7.15 1.86
CA GLU A 71 13.64 8.12 0.77
C GLU A 71 14.11 7.50 -0.55
N GLY A 72 13.16 7.14 -1.41
CA GLY A 72 13.41 6.67 -2.78
C GLY A 72 12.96 5.24 -3.04
N LEU A 73 13.33 4.76 -4.23
CA LEU A 73 13.08 3.38 -4.65
C LEU A 73 14.21 2.48 -4.14
N VAL A 74 13.85 1.30 -3.67
CA VAL A 74 14.77 0.24 -3.24
C VAL A 74 14.69 -0.95 -4.19
N PRO A 75 15.70 -1.82 -4.24
CA PRO A 75 15.57 -3.13 -4.88
C PRO A 75 14.36 -3.90 -4.34
N GLU A 76 13.70 -4.67 -5.20
CA GLU A 76 12.53 -5.48 -4.81
C GLU A 76 12.79 -6.41 -3.61
N PRO A 77 13.94 -7.11 -3.49
CA PRO A 77 14.24 -7.92 -2.32
C PRO A 77 14.24 -7.16 -0.99
N ASP A 78 14.65 -5.88 -1.01
CA ASP A 78 14.68 -5.04 0.18
C ASP A 78 13.26 -4.59 0.58
N ALA A 79 12.40 -4.31 -0.40
CA ALA A 79 10.98 -4.06 -0.18
C ALA A 79 10.27 -5.29 0.40
N ASP A 80 10.54 -6.48 -0.14
CA ASP A 80 9.99 -7.74 0.36
C ASP A 80 10.48 -8.06 1.77
N ALA A 81 11.76 -7.78 2.09
CA ALA A 81 12.31 -7.93 3.42
C ALA A 81 11.63 -6.97 4.43
N PHE A 82 11.36 -5.72 4.03
CA PHE A 82 10.58 -4.79 4.84
C PHE A 82 9.16 -5.31 5.10
N ILE A 83 8.45 -5.77 4.06
CA ILE A 83 7.11 -6.34 4.18
C ILE A 83 7.11 -7.55 5.13
N ALA A 84 8.05 -8.48 4.96
CA ALA A 84 8.17 -9.66 5.82
C ALA A 84 8.39 -9.27 7.29
N LYS A 85 9.13 -8.19 7.56
CA LYS A 85 9.31 -7.66 8.91
C LYS A 85 7.99 -7.08 9.47
N GLN A 86 7.24 -6.31 8.68
CA GLN A 86 5.94 -5.78 9.11
C GLN A 86 4.92 -6.89 9.39
N VAL A 87 4.85 -7.91 8.52
CA VAL A 87 3.96 -9.08 8.71
C VAL A 87 4.28 -9.85 9.99
N ARG A 88 5.55 -9.89 10.42
CA ARG A 88 5.93 -10.51 11.70
C ARG A 88 5.45 -9.70 12.91
N TYR A 89 5.34 -8.38 12.80
CA TYR A 89 4.82 -7.54 13.86
C TYR A 89 3.30 -7.54 13.90
N ASP A 90 2.66 -7.49 12.73
CA ASP A 90 1.21 -7.52 12.56
C ASP A 90 0.80 -8.58 11.53
N PRO A 91 0.40 -9.78 11.98
CA PRO A 91 -0.08 -10.83 11.09
C PRO A 91 -1.34 -10.46 10.31
N ASP A 92 -2.11 -9.47 10.76
CA ASP A 92 -3.41 -9.09 10.18
C ASP A 92 -3.29 -8.01 9.10
N ILE A 93 -2.07 -7.67 8.69
CA ILE A 93 -1.81 -6.69 7.64
C ILE A 93 -2.07 -7.23 6.23
N TRP A 94 -2.64 -6.39 5.38
CA TRP A 94 -2.77 -6.60 3.94
C TRP A 94 -1.52 -6.16 3.20
N VAL A 95 -1.21 -6.85 2.11
CA VAL A 95 -0.21 -6.40 1.13
C VAL A 95 -0.85 -6.41 -0.24
N LEU A 96 -0.97 -5.22 -0.83
CA LEU A 96 -1.39 -5.01 -2.21
C LEU A 96 -0.17 -4.55 -3.02
N GLU A 97 0.25 -5.38 -3.96
CA GLU A 97 1.28 -5.05 -4.92
C GLU A 97 0.65 -4.47 -6.19
N ILE A 98 1.22 -3.37 -6.69
CA ILE A 98 0.80 -2.71 -7.92
C ILE A 98 2.05 -2.51 -8.79
N GLU A 99 2.04 -3.12 -9.97
CA GLU A 99 3.06 -2.89 -11.00
C GLU A 99 2.70 -1.61 -11.76
N ASP A 100 3.51 -0.58 -11.60
CA ASP A 100 3.25 0.74 -12.16
C ASP A 100 4.55 1.44 -12.58
N PRO A 101 5.18 1.01 -13.69
CA PRO A 101 6.42 1.59 -14.20
C PRO A 101 6.26 3.05 -14.66
N LYS A 102 5.02 3.49 -14.92
CA LYS A 102 4.71 4.85 -15.42
C LYS A 102 4.23 5.82 -14.32
N ARG A 103 4.14 5.38 -13.07
CA ARG A 103 3.68 6.18 -11.92
C ARG A 103 2.27 6.76 -12.13
N LEU A 104 1.37 5.96 -12.69
CA LEU A 104 -0.02 6.32 -12.94
C LEU A 104 -0.91 6.15 -11.71
N TYR A 105 -0.61 5.18 -10.84
CA TYR A 105 -1.39 4.95 -9.64
C TYR A 105 -1.22 6.10 -8.65
N LYS A 106 -2.35 6.64 -8.19
CA LYS A 106 -2.41 7.69 -7.17
C LYS A 106 -3.22 7.16 -6.01
N VAL A 107 -2.56 6.99 -4.88
CA VAL A 107 -3.24 6.68 -3.63
C VAL A 107 -3.96 7.92 -3.10
N GLU A 108 -5.12 7.71 -2.51
CA GLU A 108 -5.83 8.77 -1.78
C GLU A 108 -5.09 9.08 -0.46
N GLY A 109 -4.96 10.38 -0.17
CA GLY A 109 -4.21 10.89 0.98
C GLY A 109 -2.84 11.43 0.60
N LYS A 110 -2.24 12.22 1.49
CA LYS A 110 -0.90 12.76 1.28
C LYS A 110 0.14 11.68 1.52
N ILE A 111 1.18 11.66 0.70
CA ILE A 111 2.41 10.94 1.05
C ILE A 111 3.27 11.93 1.83
N ILE A 112 3.53 11.61 3.10
CA ILE A 112 4.29 12.40 4.08
C ILE A 112 5.61 11.72 4.44
#